data_AF-A0A6A3LHN5-F1
#
_entry.id   AF-A0A6A3LHN5-F1
#
_cell.length_a   1.000
_cell.length_b   1.000
_cell.length_c   1.000
_cell.angle_alpha   90.00
_cell.angle_beta   90.00
_cell.angle_gamma   90.00
#
_symmetry.space_group_name_H-M   'P 1'
#
loop_
_entity.id
_entity.type
_entity.pdbx_description
1 polymer ?
#
loop_
_entity_poly.entity_id
_entity_poly.type
_entity_poly.pdbx_seq_one_letter_code
_entity_poly.pdbx_strand_id
1 'polypeptide(L)'
;MGKYDLPAMIKTALSVSGRSTLSYVGHSEGTTQAFVGFSHDQELAKSVSYFGALTPVAWTGDATSPIFVALAKMQMDTWAQVFGMKEFLPNNPLLQNLLGSTVCAWANEVCSGFFDLIGGPSDNVNSSRVHVYVTQTPAGSSAKNVAHYAQGIRDNTFASYDYGCNCEPSAGVDACSEFECINKVKYGSLKPPAFPIQNMVHPRTGFYNGARDTLATQADINKLRAGLPRGTVVFDKMVDFGHLDFTWASNAHENVYNDLIQQIRQYEGRGY
;
A
#
# COMPACT_ATOMS: atom_id res chain seq x y z
N MET A 1 8.31 2.58 -6.43
CA MET A 1 8.56 2.74 -4.98
C MET A 1 9.27 1.54 -4.36
N GLY A 2 8.66 0.34 -4.26
CA GLY A 2 9.33 -0.81 -3.61
C GLY A 2 10.69 -1.23 -4.21
N LYS A 3 10.90 -1.05 -5.52
CA LYS A 3 12.16 -1.39 -6.22
C LYS A 3 13.29 -0.35 -6.08
N TYR A 4 12.98 0.90 -5.74
CA TYR A 4 13.96 2.00 -5.81
C TYR A 4 13.96 2.84 -4.55
N ASP A 5 12.83 3.48 -4.24
CA ASP A 5 12.64 4.38 -3.11
C ASP A 5 12.92 3.66 -1.78
N LEU A 6 12.30 2.50 -1.56
CA LEU A 6 12.47 1.75 -0.31
C LEU A 6 13.95 1.32 -0.08
N PRO A 7 14.64 0.67 -1.04
CA PRO A 7 16.07 0.38 -0.89
C PRO A 7 16.92 1.62 -0.60
N ALA A 8 16.66 2.74 -1.30
CA ALA A 8 17.40 3.98 -1.10
C ALA A 8 17.19 4.54 0.30
N MET A 9 15.94 4.61 0.78
CA MET A 9 15.60 5.09 2.12
C MET A 9 16.24 4.23 3.22
N ILE A 10 16.15 2.90 3.12
CA ILE A 10 16.74 1.99 4.11
C ILE A 10 18.26 2.12 4.13
N LYS A 11 18.92 2.08 2.95
CA LYS A 11 20.38 2.21 2.86
C LYS A 11 20.87 3.54 3.42
N THR A 12 20.18 4.63 3.12
CA THR A 12 20.51 5.95 3.67
C THR A 12 20.33 5.98 5.19
N ALA A 13 19.21 5.46 5.73
CA ALA A 13 18.98 5.43 7.17
C ALA A 13 20.06 4.62 7.92
N LEU A 14 20.46 3.47 7.39
CA LEU A 14 21.53 2.63 7.95
C LEU A 14 22.89 3.35 7.88
N SER A 15 23.21 3.96 6.74
CA SER A 15 24.44 4.72 6.55
C SER A 15 24.57 5.90 7.51
N VAL A 16 23.49 6.70 7.65
CA VAL A 16 23.46 7.87 8.54
C VAL A 16 23.55 7.46 10.01
N SER A 17 22.87 6.38 10.40
CA SER A 17 22.85 5.91 11.80
C SER A 17 24.06 5.07 12.20
N GLY A 18 24.82 4.53 11.25
CA GLY A 18 25.89 3.55 11.50
C GLY A 18 25.39 2.19 12.00
N ARG A 19 24.07 1.94 11.95
CA ARG A 19 23.46 0.66 12.39
C ARG A 19 23.53 -0.36 11.25
N SER A 20 23.73 -1.63 11.60
CA SER A 20 23.72 -2.73 10.63
C SER A 20 22.32 -3.16 10.19
N THR A 21 21.31 -2.91 11.02
CA THR A 21 19.90 -3.22 10.75
C THR A 21 18.97 -2.16 11.32
N LEU A 22 17.76 -2.04 10.76
CA LEU A 22 16.67 -1.23 11.31
C LEU A 22 15.36 -2.04 11.37
N SER A 23 14.36 -1.56 12.10
CA SER A 23 12.99 -2.06 11.95
C SER A 23 12.21 -1.15 11.00
N TYR A 24 11.44 -1.74 10.09
CA TYR A 24 10.59 -1.01 9.16
C TYR A 24 9.13 -1.15 9.59
N VAL A 25 8.39 -0.05 9.63
CA VAL A 25 6.94 -0.05 9.88
C VAL A 25 6.28 0.59 8.69
N GLY A 26 5.42 -0.16 8.01
CA GLY A 26 4.64 0.31 6.87
C GLY A 26 3.17 0.31 7.21
N HIS A 27 2.44 1.30 6.69
CA HIS A 27 0.97 1.33 6.69
C HIS A 27 0.47 1.35 5.24
N SER A 28 -0.61 0.62 4.94
CA SER A 28 -1.24 0.64 3.63
C SER A 28 -0.23 0.38 2.49
N GLU A 29 -0.14 1.26 1.49
CA GLU A 29 0.83 1.19 0.40
C GLU A 29 2.31 1.11 0.85
N GLY A 30 2.66 1.64 2.03
CA GLY A 30 4.00 1.44 2.60
C GLY A 30 4.32 -0.04 2.81
N THR A 31 3.30 -0.86 3.11
CA THR A 31 3.46 -2.32 3.18
C THR A 31 3.61 -2.95 1.80
N THR A 32 2.86 -2.50 0.79
CA THR A 32 3.03 -2.91 -0.62
C THR A 32 4.48 -2.71 -1.06
N GLN A 33 5.05 -1.54 -0.76
CA GLN A 33 6.44 -1.23 -1.09
C GLN A 33 7.42 -2.21 -0.44
N ALA A 34 7.20 -2.52 0.84
CA ALA A 34 7.99 -3.50 1.58
C ALA A 34 7.86 -4.91 1.00
N PHE A 35 6.65 -5.41 0.75
CA PHE A 35 6.44 -6.73 0.14
C PHE A 35 7.13 -6.83 -1.22
N VAL A 36 7.01 -5.81 -2.07
CA VAL A 36 7.72 -5.77 -3.36
C VAL A 36 9.23 -5.73 -3.17
N GLY A 37 9.74 -4.82 -2.33
CA GLY A 37 11.18 -4.63 -2.16
C GLY A 37 11.86 -5.85 -1.57
N PHE A 38 11.32 -6.39 -0.48
CA PHE A 38 11.89 -7.53 0.21
C PHE A 38 11.77 -8.82 -0.61
N SER A 39 10.69 -9.01 -1.38
CA SER A 39 10.58 -10.19 -2.24
C SER A 39 11.54 -10.19 -3.45
N HIS A 40 12.01 -9.01 -3.88
CA HIS A 40 12.99 -8.91 -4.98
C HIS A 40 14.44 -8.90 -4.49
N ASP A 41 14.69 -8.36 -3.30
CA ASP A 41 16.04 -8.15 -2.78
C ASP A 41 16.12 -8.67 -1.34
N GLN A 42 16.58 -9.90 -1.17
CA GLN A 42 16.76 -10.51 0.14
C GLN A 42 17.96 -9.95 0.91
N GLU A 43 18.93 -9.32 0.24
CA GLU A 43 20.03 -8.63 0.94
C GLU A 43 19.52 -7.34 1.58
N LEU A 44 18.67 -6.59 0.88
CA LEU A 44 17.91 -5.50 1.49
C LEU A 44 17.03 -6.01 2.64
N ALA A 45 16.30 -7.11 2.42
CA ALA A 45 15.40 -7.66 3.44
C ALA A 45 16.14 -8.06 4.74
N LYS A 46 17.35 -8.60 4.63
CA LYS A 46 18.19 -8.94 5.80
C LYS A 46 18.66 -7.72 6.59
N SER A 47 18.71 -6.54 5.96
CA SER A 47 19.00 -5.28 6.67
C SER A 47 17.83 -4.78 7.52
N VAL A 48 16.66 -5.43 7.43
CA VAL A 48 15.48 -5.13 8.25
C VAL A 48 15.29 -6.20 9.32
N SER A 49 15.51 -5.86 10.59
CA SER A 49 15.43 -6.83 11.69
C SER A 49 14.00 -7.30 11.97
N TYR A 50 13.03 -6.41 11.73
CA TYR A 50 11.59 -6.66 11.87
C TYR A 50 10.79 -5.71 10.97
N PHE A 51 9.75 -6.24 10.33
CA PHE A 51 8.78 -5.50 9.54
C PHE A 51 7.41 -5.52 10.22
N GLY A 52 6.96 -4.38 10.75
CA GLY A 52 5.58 -4.19 11.19
C GLY A 52 4.69 -3.75 10.04
N ALA A 53 3.82 -4.63 9.54
CA ALA A 53 2.86 -4.34 8.48
C ALA A 53 1.51 -3.97 9.09
N LEU A 54 1.22 -2.67 9.14
CA LEU A 54 -0.09 -2.13 9.54
C LEU A 54 -0.99 -2.12 8.31
N THR A 55 -2.14 -2.79 8.39
CA THR A 55 -3.07 -3.03 7.27
C THR A 55 -2.36 -3.53 6.01
N PRO A 56 -1.80 -4.76 6.03
CA PRO A 56 -0.97 -5.29 4.95
C PRO A 56 -1.69 -5.31 3.60
N VAL A 57 -1.15 -4.60 2.60
CA VAL A 57 -1.68 -4.52 1.24
C VAL A 57 -0.72 -5.21 0.27
N ALA A 58 -1.24 -6.19 -0.48
CA ALA A 58 -0.54 -6.82 -1.61
C ALA A 58 -1.54 -7.15 -2.72
N TRP A 59 -2.43 -8.11 -2.48
CA TRP A 59 -3.65 -8.27 -3.26
C TRP A 59 -4.73 -7.31 -2.74
N THR A 60 -5.61 -6.88 -3.64
CA THR A 60 -6.74 -5.98 -3.35
C THR A 60 -8.00 -6.38 -4.12
N GLY A 61 -8.07 -7.63 -4.57
CA GLY A 61 -9.17 -8.09 -5.42
C GLY A 61 -10.48 -8.25 -4.67
N ASP A 62 -10.42 -8.45 -3.35
CA ASP A 62 -11.58 -8.54 -2.48
C ASP A 62 -11.90 -7.20 -1.78
N ALA A 63 -11.23 -6.11 -2.17
CA ALA A 63 -11.48 -4.77 -1.65
C ALA A 63 -12.94 -4.33 -1.86
N THR A 64 -13.52 -3.75 -0.82
CA THR A 64 -14.89 -3.20 -0.81
C THR A 64 -14.92 -1.68 -0.63
N SER A 65 -13.74 -1.05 -0.51
CA SER A 65 -13.57 0.41 -0.42
C SER A 65 -14.27 1.12 -1.59
N PRO A 66 -15.33 1.92 -1.34
CA PRO A 66 -16.15 2.49 -2.40
C PRO A 66 -15.37 3.31 -3.43
N ILE A 67 -14.42 4.16 -2.97
CA ILE A 67 -13.64 5.01 -3.88
C ILE A 67 -12.75 4.15 -4.77
N PHE A 68 -11.99 3.22 -4.20
CA PHE A 68 -11.04 2.41 -4.96
C PHE A 68 -11.74 1.43 -5.91
N VAL A 69 -12.85 0.81 -5.49
CA VAL A 69 -13.66 -0.06 -6.34
C VAL A 69 -14.29 0.73 -7.49
N ALA A 70 -14.75 1.96 -7.25
CA ALA A 70 -15.26 2.81 -8.32
C ALA A 70 -14.16 3.18 -9.33
N LEU A 71 -12.98 3.58 -8.86
CA LEU A 71 -11.82 3.89 -9.73
C LEU A 71 -11.42 2.68 -10.59
N ALA A 72 -11.45 1.47 -10.02
CA ALA A 72 -11.18 0.22 -10.73
C ALA A 72 -12.23 -0.07 -11.82
N LYS A 73 -13.52 0.07 -11.50
CA LYS A 73 -14.63 -0.16 -12.44
C LYS A 73 -14.67 0.87 -13.57
N MET A 74 -14.28 2.11 -13.29
CA MET A 74 -14.23 3.19 -14.29
C MET A 74 -13.03 3.09 -15.24
N GLN A 75 -12.14 2.09 -15.08
CA GLN A 75 -10.91 1.95 -15.86
C GLN A 75 -10.06 3.24 -15.84
N MET A 76 -9.88 3.80 -14.65
CA MET A 76 -9.09 5.02 -14.46
C MET A 76 -7.65 4.87 -14.96
N ASP A 77 -7.13 3.65 -15.05
CA ASP A 77 -5.87 3.35 -15.71
C ASP A 77 -5.84 3.71 -17.19
N THR A 78 -6.91 3.40 -17.92
CA THR A 78 -7.08 3.80 -19.31
C THR A 78 -7.23 5.32 -19.43
N TRP A 79 -8.07 5.93 -18.59
CA TRP A 79 -8.32 7.38 -18.66
C TRP A 79 -7.13 8.23 -18.25
N ALA A 80 -6.35 7.80 -17.26
CA ALA A 80 -5.12 8.50 -16.86
C ALA A 80 -4.10 8.56 -18.00
N GLN A 81 -3.99 7.49 -18.78
CA GLN A 81 -3.15 7.46 -19.98
C GLN A 81 -3.74 8.34 -21.09
N VAL A 82 -5.03 8.20 -21.40
CA VAL A 82 -5.71 8.95 -22.47
C VAL A 82 -5.65 10.46 -22.24
N PHE A 83 -5.88 10.92 -21.01
CA PHE A 83 -5.90 12.35 -20.68
C PHE A 83 -4.54 12.91 -20.23
N GLY A 84 -3.47 12.09 -20.23
CA GLY A 84 -2.14 12.51 -19.82
C GLY A 84 -2.08 13.02 -18.36
N MET A 85 -2.93 12.47 -17.49
CA MET A 85 -2.95 12.86 -16.07
C MET A 85 -1.62 12.49 -15.42
N LYS A 86 -0.95 13.47 -14.83
CA LYS A 86 0.36 13.27 -14.18
C LYS A 86 0.21 13.04 -12.68
N GLU A 87 -0.59 13.88 -12.04
CA GLU A 87 -0.79 13.90 -10.59
C GLU A 87 -2.26 13.64 -10.27
N PHE A 88 -2.51 12.84 -9.24
CA PHE A 88 -3.83 12.56 -8.71
C PHE A 88 -3.93 13.10 -7.29
N LEU A 89 -4.99 13.88 -7.08
CA LEU A 89 -5.24 14.65 -5.85
C LEU A 89 -3.97 15.39 -5.36
N PRO A 90 -3.38 16.29 -6.18
CA PRO A 90 -2.32 17.19 -5.71
C PRO A 90 -2.76 17.89 -4.44
N ASN A 91 -1.83 18.14 -3.53
CA ASN A 91 -2.12 19.03 -2.42
C ASN A 91 -2.38 20.43 -2.98
N ASN A 92 -3.66 20.81 -3.10
CA ASN A 92 -4.07 22.15 -3.51
C ASN A 92 -4.40 22.95 -2.24
N PRO A 93 -3.53 23.89 -1.84
CA PRO A 93 -3.68 24.58 -0.56
C PRO A 93 -4.99 25.37 -0.45
N LEU A 94 -5.55 25.85 -1.56
CA LEU A 94 -6.81 26.59 -1.57
C LEU A 94 -8.01 25.68 -1.35
N LEU A 95 -8.04 24.53 -2.03
CA LEU A 95 -9.11 23.54 -1.89
C LEU A 95 -9.06 22.85 -0.53
N GLN A 96 -7.85 22.54 -0.05
CA GLN A 96 -7.65 21.92 1.26
C GLN A 96 -7.90 22.89 2.41
N ASN A 97 -7.52 24.16 2.30
CA ASN A 97 -7.92 25.15 3.31
C ASN A 97 -9.43 25.37 3.28
N LEU A 98 -10.07 25.51 2.12
CA LEU A 98 -11.52 25.69 2.06
C LEU A 98 -12.29 24.49 2.64
N LEU A 99 -11.88 23.27 2.28
CA LEU A 99 -12.49 22.05 2.82
C LEU A 99 -12.13 21.84 4.29
N GLY A 100 -10.87 21.99 4.67
CA GLY A 100 -10.38 21.71 6.02
C GLY A 100 -10.76 22.76 7.06
N SER A 101 -10.51 24.06 6.79
CA SER A 101 -10.71 25.14 7.75
C SER A 101 -12.15 25.67 7.80
N THR A 102 -12.96 25.42 6.76
CA THR A 102 -14.35 25.92 6.68
C THR A 102 -15.39 24.81 6.67
N VAL A 103 -15.25 23.77 5.84
CA VAL A 103 -16.29 22.72 5.76
C VAL A 103 -16.15 21.70 6.88
N CYS A 104 -14.98 21.08 7.02
CA CYS A 104 -14.74 20.03 8.00
C CYS A 104 -14.69 20.55 9.44
N ALA A 105 -14.32 21.81 9.65
CA ALA A 105 -14.38 22.42 10.99
C ALA A 105 -15.83 22.60 11.49
N TRP A 106 -16.82 22.70 10.59
CA TRP A 106 -18.22 22.94 10.91
C TRP A 106 -19.14 21.74 10.63
N ALA A 107 -18.71 20.78 9.81
CA ALA A 107 -19.45 19.57 9.43
C ALA A 107 -18.54 18.33 9.51
N ASN A 108 -18.16 17.96 10.74
CA ASN A 108 -17.26 16.83 11.01
C ASN A 108 -17.78 15.52 10.41
N GLU A 109 -19.10 15.27 10.42
CA GLU A 109 -19.67 14.01 9.91
C GLU A 109 -19.50 13.85 8.39
N VAL A 110 -19.46 14.95 7.64
CA VAL A 110 -19.27 14.92 6.18
C VAL A 110 -17.83 14.51 5.84
N CYS A 111 -16.86 15.00 6.61
CA CYS A 111 -15.45 14.72 6.37
C CYS A 111 -14.98 13.39 6.97
N SER A 112 -15.58 12.93 8.08
CA SER A 112 -15.37 11.56 8.57
C SER A 112 -15.90 10.55 7.57
N GLY A 113 -17.08 10.80 6.99
CA GLY A 113 -17.66 9.95 5.96
C GLY A 113 -16.77 9.79 4.71
N PHE A 114 -16.02 10.83 4.31
CA PHE A 114 -15.06 10.72 3.20
C PHE A 114 -13.95 9.70 3.50
N PHE A 115 -13.43 9.67 4.73
CA PHE A 115 -12.39 8.72 5.11
C PHE A 115 -12.92 7.29 5.22
N ASP A 116 -14.17 7.12 5.64
CA ASP A 116 -14.84 5.83 5.65
C ASP A 116 -14.96 5.24 4.23
N LEU A 117 -15.17 6.10 3.21
CA LEU A 117 -15.19 5.69 1.79
C LEU A 117 -13.82 5.22 1.27
N ILE A 118 -12.74 5.54 1.96
CA ILE A 118 -11.38 5.09 1.62
C ILE A 118 -11.05 3.79 2.36
N GLY A 119 -11.32 3.75 3.66
CA GLY A 119 -10.74 2.77 4.56
C GLY A 119 -11.71 1.91 5.37
N GLY A 120 -13.02 2.13 5.24
CA GLY A 120 -14.02 1.56 6.14
C GLY A 120 -14.26 2.42 7.39
N PRO A 121 -15.35 2.14 8.13
CA PRO A 121 -15.82 2.99 9.22
C PRO A 121 -14.84 3.04 10.39
N SER A 122 -14.73 4.21 11.00
CA SER A 122 -14.03 4.42 12.27
C SER A 122 -14.90 5.08 13.33
N ASP A 123 -14.84 4.55 14.55
CA ASP A 123 -15.43 5.19 15.74
C ASP A 123 -14.37 5.84 16.65
N ASN A 124 -13.10 5.79 16.27
CA ASN A 124 -11.97 6.10 17.15
C ASN A 124 -11.17 7.34 16.72
N VAL A 125 -11.49 7.94 15.58
CA VAL A 125 -10.86 9.16 15.07
C VAL A 125 -11.24 10.37 15.93
N ASN A 126 -10.24 11.18 16.29
CA ASN A 126 -10.47 12.42 17.02
C ASN A 126 -11.13 13.47 16.11
N SER A 127 -12.44 13.67 16.27
CA SER A 127 -13.25 14.58 15.45
C SER A 127 -12.71 16.03 15.47
N SER A 128 -12.22 16.51 16.61
CA SER A 128 -11.62 17.85 16.73
C SER A 128 -10.35 18.03 15.88
N ARG A 129 -9.76 16.94 15.37
CA ARG A 129 -8.57 16.96 14.51
C ARG A 129 -8.84 16.69 13.03
N VAL A 130 -10.09 16.49 12.62
CA VAL A 130 -10.45 16.21 11.22
C VAL A 130 -9.93 17.28 10.26
N HIS A 131 -9.98 18.56 10.65
CA HIS A 131 -9.39 19.64 9.86
C HIS A 131 -7.89 19.45 9.57
N VAL A 132 -7.12 18.85 10.50
CA VAL A 132 -5.70 18.54 10.30
C VAL A 132 -5.56 17.38 9.33
N TYR A 133 -6.37 16.31 9.48
CA TYR A 133 -6.29 15.16 8.60
C TYR A 133 -6.58 15.54 7.15
N VAL A 134 -7.64 16.34 6.91
CA VAL A 134 -8.06 16.76 5.57
C VAL A 134 -7.09 17.75 4.92
N THR A 135 -6.37 18.57 5.70
CA THR A 135 -5.37 19.51 5.16
C THR A 135 -3.99 18.90 4.92
N GLN A 136 -3.78 17.66 5.37
CA GLN A 136 -2.53 16.92 5.18
C GLN A 136 -2.71 15.67 4.30
N THR A 137 -3.97 15.27 4.05
CA THR A 137 -4.31 14.06 3.31
C THR A 137 -5.38 14.36 2.26
N PRO A 138 -5.17 13.99 0.98
CA PRO A 138 -3.98 13.33 0.44
C PRO A 138 -2.78 14.28 0.27
N ALA A 139 -1.56 13.73 0.36
CA ALA A 139 -0.30 14.44 0.12
C ALA A 139 0.14 14.42 -1.36
N GLY A 140 -0.72 13.94 -2.26
CA GLY A 140 -0.43 13.74 -3.68
C GLY A 140 0.10 12.35 -4.02
N SER A 141 -0.26 11.85 -5.20
CA SER A 141 0.33 10.66 -5.82
C SER A 141 0.32 10.80 -7.34
N SER A 142 1.06 9.97 -8.06
CA SER A 142 0.96 9.96 -9.52
C SER A 142 -0.35 9.31 -9.98
N ALA A 143 -0.94 9.80 -11.07
CA ALA A 143 -2.12 9.15 -11.65
C ALA A 143 -1.85 7.69 -12.03
N LYS A 144 -0.60 7.38 -12.42
CA LYS A 144 -0.15 6.02 -12.69
C LYS A 144 -0.21 5.10 -11.47
N ASN A 145 0.07 5.62 -10.28
CA ASN A 145 0.02 4.82 -9.05
C ASN A 145 -1.42 4.42 -8.72
N VAL A 146 -2.34 5.37 -8.83
CA VAL A 146 -3.78 5.12 -8.63
C VAL A 146 -4.33 4.16 -9.69
N ALA A 147 -3.90 4.34 -10.94
CA ALA A 147 -4.18 3.40 -12.03
C ALA A 147 -3.66 1.99 -11.74
N HIS A 148 -2.48 1.85 -11.12
CA HIS A 148 -1.93 0.55 -10.76
C HIS A 148 -2.79 -0.16 -9.71
N TYR A 149 -3.26 0.58 -8.70
CA TYR A 149 -4.21 0.04 -7.72
C TYR A 149 -5.54 -0.36 -8.36
N ALA A 150 -6.06 0.43 -9.31
CA ALA A 150 -7.24 0.09 -10.08
C ALA A 150 -7.08 -1.23 -10.86
N GLN A 151 -5.92 -1.46 -11.48
CA GLN A 151 -5.57 -2.73 -12.14
C GLN A 151 -5.53 -3.89 -11.14
N GLY A 152 -4.87 -3.69 -10.00
CA GLY A 152 -4.75 -4.71 -8.94
C GLY A 152 -6.11 -5.18 -8.40
N ILE A 153 -7.03 -4.25 -8.16
CA ILE A 153 -8.40 -4.52 -7.70
C ILE A 153 -9.18 -5.28 -8.78
N ARG A 154 -9.17 -4.77 -10.02
CA ARG A 154 -9.96 -5.34 -11.11
C ARG A 154 -9.52 -6.76 -11.47
N ASP A 155 -8.21 -6.98 -11.55
CA ASP A 155 -7.64 -8.22 -12.05
C ASP A 155 -7.26 -9.19 -10.92
N ASN A 156 -7.42 -8.79 -9.66
CA ASN A 156 -7.00 -9.51 -8.45
C ASN A 156 -5.54 -9.99 -8.52
N THR A 157 -4.63 -9.07 -8.88
CA THR A 157 -3.21 -9.35 -9.07
C THR A 157 -2.32 -8.59 -8.09
N PHE A 158 -1.17 -9.20 -7.77
CA PHE A 158 -0.04 -8.53 -7.13
C PHE A 158 1.13 -8.55 -8.12
N ALA A 159 1.10 -7.60 -9.05
CA ALA A 159 1.98 -7.59 -10.22
C ALA A 159 2.49 -6.18 -10.54
N SER A 160 3.46 -6.11 -11.44
CA SER A 160 3.92 -4.83 -11.99
C SER A 160 2.79 -4.12 -12.76
N TYR A 161 2.95 -2.82 -13.00
CA TYR A 161 1.96 -2.01 -13.72
C TYR A 161 1.71 -2.55 -15.14
N ASP A 162 0.44 -2.70 -15.52
CA ASP A 162 0.08 -3.08 -16.88
C ASP A 162 0.07 -1.84 -17.79
N TYR A 163 0.95 -1.80 -18.78
CA TYR A 163 0.99 -0.72 -19.77
C TYR A 163 0.10 -0.99 -21.00
N GLY A 164 -0.53 -2.15 -21.08
CA GLY A 164 -1.38 -2.57 -22.17
C GLY A 164 -0.62 -3.26 -23.31
N CYS A 165 -1.33 -4.20 -23.95
CA CYS A 165 -0.95 -4.84 -25.21
C CYS A 165 -2.20 -5.07 -26.06
N ASN A 166 -2.18 -4.56 -27.29
CA ASN A 166 -3.29 -4.62 -28.23
C ASN A 166 -3.13 -5.74 -29.29
N CYS A 167 -2.31 -6.74 -28.99
CA CYS A 167 -2.09 -7.88 -29.88
C CYS A 167 -2.87 -9.11 -29.43
N GLU A 168 -3.19 -9.96 -30.41
CA GLU A 168 -3.90 -11.21 -30.18
C GLU A 168 -3.05 -12.15 -29.28
N PRO A 169 -3.54 -12.57 -28.10
CA PRO A 169 -2.73 -13.34 -27.14
C PRO A 169 -2.16 -14.66 -27.70
N SER A 170 -2.81 -15.26 -28.69
CA SER A 170 -2.38 -16.51 -29.32
C SER A 170 -1.18 -16.36 -30.25
N ALA A 171 -0.82 -15.15 -30.67
CA ALA A 171 0.28 -14.92 -31.60
C ALA A 171 1.67 -15.07 -30.96
N GLY A 172 1.75 -15.14 -29.62
CA GLY A 172 3.00 -15.15 -28.88
C GLY A 172 3.66 -13.77 -28.80
N VAL A 173 4.64 -13.61 -27.89
CA VAL A 173 5.26 -12.31 -27.63
C VAL A 173 6.09 -11.80 -28.83
N ASP A 174 6.69 -12.70 -29.60
CA ASP A 174 7.58 -12.34 -30.71
C ASP A 174 6.82 -11.74 -31.89
N ALA A 175 5.59 -12.20 -32.15
CA ALA A 175 4.75 -11.71 -33.23
C ALA A 175 4.11 -10.33 -32.96
N CYS A 176 4.13 -9.88 -31.71
CA CYS A 176 3.55 -8.61 -31.31
C CYS A 176 4.58 -7.47 -31.48
N SER A 177 4.24 -6.41 -32.22
CA SER A 177 5.16 -5.29 -32.38
C SER A 177 5.32 -4.50 -31.07
N GLU A 178 6.49 -3.87 -30.89
CA GLU A 178 6.73 -3.00 -29.73
C GLU A 178 5.78 -1.79 -29.68
N PHE A 179 5.26 -1.37 -30.83
CA PHE A 179 4.27 -0.31 -30.93
C PHE A 179 2.90 -0.74 -30.37
N GLU A 180 2.55 -2.02 -30.51
CA GLU A 180 1.25 -2.56 -30.07
C GLU A 180 1.27 -3.04 -28.61
N CYS A 181 2.43 -3.31 -28.04
CA CYS A 181 2.54 -3.90 -26.70
C CYS A 181 3.66 -3.26 -25.89
N ILE A 182 3.27 -2.32 -25.04
CA ILE A 182 4.21 -1.59 -24.17
C ILE A 182 4.73 -2.54 -23.08
N ASN A 183 3.96 -3.54 -22.63
CA ASN A 183 4.47 -4.54 -21.70
C ASN A 183 5.65 -5.33 -22.28
N LYS A 184 5.66 -5.62 -23.59
CA LYS A 184 6.81 -6.27 -24.25
C LYS A 184 8.06 -5.40 -24.13
N VAL A 185 7.93 -4.10 -24.38
CA VAL A 185 9.05 -3.14 -24.24
C VAL A 185 9.53 -3.04 -22.78
N LYS A 186 8.60 -3.08 -21.81
CA LYS A 186 8.93 -2.88 -20.39
C LYS A 186 9.40 -4.14 -19.67
N TYR A 187 8.91 -5.30 -20.08
CA TYR A 187 9.03 -6.55 -19.34
C TYR A 187 9.46 -7.76 -20.19
N GLY A 188 9.43 -7.65 -21.52
CA GLY A 188 9.65 -8.78 -22.42
C GLY A 188 8.47 -9.78 -22.45
N SER A 189 7.29 -9.40 -21.94
CA SER A 189 6.12 -10.26 -21.84
C SER A 189 4.83 -9.51 -22.18
N LEU A 190 3.79 -10.23 -22.61
CA LEU A 190 2.48 -9.64 -22.94
C LEU A 190 1.74 -9.13 -21.69
N LYS A 191 1.92 -9.80 -20.56
CA LYS A 191 1.36 -9.42 -19.26
C LYS A 191 2.46 -8.93 -18.32
N PRO A 192 2.17 -8.01 -17.39
CA PRO A 192 3.14 -7.63 -16.39
C PRO A 192 3.52 -8.82 -15.49
N PRO A 193 4.79 -8.96 -15.10
CA PRO A 193 5.21 -10.03 -14.21
C PRO A 193 4.63 -9.84 -12.80
N ALA A 194 4.17 -10.94 -12.21
CA ALA A 194 3.79 -11.00 -10.81
C ALA A 194 5.00 -10.71 -9.90
N PHE A 195 4.77 -10.07 -8.76
CA PHE A 195 5.80 -9.90 -7.77
C PHE A 195 6.03 -11.22 -7.02
N PRO A 196 7.29 -11.66 -6.83
CA PRO A 196 7.58 -13.01 -6.38
C PRO A 196 7.51 -13.11 -4.84
N ILE A 197 6.32 -12.93 -4.26
CA ILE A 197 6.14 -12.85 -2.80
C ILE A 197 6.71 -14.06 -2.05
N GLN A 198 6.72 -15.23 -2.69
CA GLN A 198 7.27 -16.48 -2.15
C GLN A 198 8.78 -16.42 -1.90
N ASN A 199 9.47 -15.42 -2.44
CA ASN A 199 10.89 -15.20 -2.20
C ASN A 199 11.15 -14.40 -0.92
N MET A 200 10.12 -13.84 -0.28
CA MET A 200 10.24 -13.03 0.94
C MET A 200 10.41 -13.91 2.18
N VAL A 201 11.60 -14.50 2.35
CA VAL A 201 11.95 -15.29 3.55
C VAL A 201 12.27 -14.37 4.74
N HIS A 202 12.92 -13.24 4.46
CA HIS A 202 13.15 -12.15 5.39
C HIS A 202 12.36 -10.90 4.96
N PRO A 203 12.13 -9.94 5.87
CA PRO A 203 12.37 -9.98 7.30
C PRO A 203 11.29 -10.75 8.09
N ARG A 204 11.56 -11.01 9.38
CA ARG A 204 10.53 -11.32 10.39
C ARG A 204 9.44 -10.27 10.31
N THR A 205 8.21 -10.71 10.03
CA THR A 205 7.10 -9.80 9.73
C THR A 205 5.98 -9.97 10.75
N GLY A 206 5.43 -8.87 11.24
CA GLY A 206 4.22 -8.85 12.05
C GLY A 206 3.06 -8.22 11.29
N PHE A 207 1.91 -8.89 11.31
CA PHE A 207 0.68 -8.41 10.69
C PHE A 207 -0.21 -7.76 11.75
N TYR A 208 -0.71 -6.57 11.45
CA TYR A 208 -1.66 -5.82 12.27
C TYR A 208 -2.86 -5.47 11.38
N ASN A 209 -3.94 -6.23 11.54
CA ASN A 209 -5.07 -6.27 10.61
C ASN A 209 -6.29 -5.57 11.23
N GLY A 210 -7.04 -4.84 10.41
CA GLY A 210 -8.29 -4.19 10.81
C GLY A 210 -9.50 -5.05 10.44
N ALA A 211 -10.35 -5.38 11.42
CA ALA A 211 -11.55 -6.18 11.18
C ALA A 211 -12.60 -5.46 10.33
N ARG A 212 -12.55 -4.13 10.29
CA ARG A 212 -13.46 -3.26 9.51
C ARG A 212 -12.77 -2.61 8.31
N ASP A 213 -11.56 -3.06 7.99
CA ASP A 213 -10.80 -2.56 6.86
C ASP A 213 -11.44 -2.99 5.54
N THR A 214 -11.84 -2.01 4.72
CA THR A 214 -12.47 -2.26 3.42
C THR A 214 -11.50 -2.23 2.25
N LEU A 215 -10.24 -1.83 2.48
CA LEU A 215 -9.19 -1.79 1.44
C LEU A 215 -8.24 -3.00 1.55
N ALA A 216 -7.72 -3.26 2.76
CA ALA A 216 -6.90 -4.43 3.06
C ALA A 216 -7.75 -5.49 3.75
N THR A 217 -8.60 -6.16 2.97
CA THR A 217 -9.58 -7.09 3.52
C THR A 217 -8.93 -8.36 4.06
N GLN A 218 -9.63 -9.05 4.96
CA GLN A 218 -9.12 -10.32 5.51
C GLN A 218 -8.93 -11.39 4.43
N ALA A 219 -9.74 -11.39 3.36
CA ALA A 219 -9.58 -12.31 2.24
C ALA A 219 -8.25 -12.08 1.51
N ASP A 220 -7.94 -10.82 1.19
CA ASP A 220 -6.67 -10.43 0.57
C ASP A 220 -5.46 -10.71 1.49
N ILE A 221 -5.57 -10.43 2.80
CA ILE A 221 -4.50 -10.71 3.78
C ILE A 221 -4.27 -12.22 3.92
N ASN A 222 -5.32 -13.04 3.92
CA ASN A 222 -5.19 -14.50 3.93
C ASN A 222 -4.47 -15.01 2.67
N LYS A 223 -4.80 -14.43 1.50
CA LYS A 223 -4.11 -14.73 0.24
C LYS A 223 -2.63 -14.35 0.29
N LEU A 224 -2.31 -13.17 0.83
CA LEU A 224 -0.93 -12.74 1.06
C LEU A 224 -0.19 -13.70 1.99
N ARG A 225 -0.78 -14.08 3.13
CA ARG A 225 -0.18 -15.03 4.07
C ARG A 225 0.11 -16.38 3.42
N ALA A 226 -0.82 -16.88 2.60
CA ALA A 226 -0.64 -18.14 1.90
C ALA A 226 0.50 -18.10 0.87
N GLY A 227 0.82 -16.93 0.31
CA GLY A 227 1.93 -16.74 -0.62
C GLY A 227 3.31 -16.59 0.04
N LEU A 228 3.36 -16.24 1.33
CA LEU A 228 4.62 -16.05 2.06
C LEU A 228 5.23 -17.39 2.51
N PRO A 229 6.57 -17.50 2.56
CA PRO A 229 7.24 -18.65 3.16
C PRO A 229 6.80 -18.91 4.61
N ARG A 230 6.79 -20.19 4.98
CA ARG A 230 6.46 -20.60 6.34
C ARG A 230 7.46 -19.98 7.34
N GLY A 231 6.93 -19.28 8.34
CA GLY A 231 7.73 -18.63 9.38
C GLY A 231 8.13 -17.19 9.08
N THR A 232 7.82 -16.64 7.90
CA THR A 232 8.03 -15.20 7.63
C THR A 232 7.16 -14.34 8.55
N VAL A 233 5.89 -14.71 8.73
CA VAL A 233 4.98 -14.03 9.67
C VAL A 233 5.18 -14.61 11.08
N VAL A 234 5.70 -13.79 12.00
CA VAL A 234 6.03 -14.18 13.37
C VAL A 234 5.07 -13.60 14.42
N PHE A 235 4.28 -12.61 14.02
CA PHE A 235 3.27 -11.97 14.86
C PHE A 235 2.04 -11.65 14.01
N ASP A 236 0.86 -11.81 14.59
CA ASP A 236 -0.40 -11.52 13.91
C ASP A 236 -1.44 -11.04 14.92
N LYS A 237 -1.97 -9.85 14.69
CA LYS A 237 -2.99 -9.24 15.54
C LYS A 237 -4.11 -8.69 14.70
N MET A 238 -5.34 -9.10 15.03
CA MET A 238 -6.57 -8.48 14.56
C MET A 238 -7.03 -7.43 15.57
N VAL A 239 -7.47 -6.27 15.09
CA VAL A 239 -8.06 -5.19 15.90
C VAL A 239 -9.36 -4.74 15.23
N ASP A 240 -10.37 -4.34 16.01
CA ASP A 240 -11.66 -3.85 15.48
C ASP A 240 -11.59 -2.41 14.92
N PHE A 241 -10.69 -2.25 13.95
CA PHE A 241 -10.27 -0.99 13.33
C PHE A 241 -10.59 -1.00 11.84
N GLY A 242 -10.90 0.18 11.31
CA GLY A 242 -10.85 0.47 9.87
C GLY A 242 -9.42 0.72 9.40
N HIS A 243 -9.24 0.94 8.10
CA HIS A 243 -7.91 1.06 7.49
C HIS A 243 -7.06 2.20 8.07
N LEU A 244 -7.71 3.34 8.39
CA LEU A 244 -7.04 4.57 8.83
C LEU A 244 -6.86 4.65 10.35
N ASP A 245 -7.53 3.78 11.10
CA ASP A 245 -7.42 3.75 12.57
C ASP A 245 -5.99 3.43 13.04
N PHE A 246 -5.23 2.66 12.25
CA PHE A 246 -3.82 2.33 12.54
C PHE A 246 -2.89 3.54 12.56
N THR A 247 -3.36 4.72 12.14
CA THR A 247 -2.62 5.98 12.24
C THR A 247 -3.39 7.06 12.99
N TRP A 248 -4.73 7.07 12.92
CA TRP A 248 -5.56 8.17 13.44
C TRP A 248 -6.43 7.83 14.66
N ALA A 249 -6.61 6.55 15.00
CA ALA A 249 -7.41 6.19 16.16
C ALA A 249 -6.72 6.67 17.45
N SER A 250 -7.50 7.35 18.30
CA SER A 250 -7.03 7.85 19.59
C SER A 250 -6.51 6.74 20.52
N ASN A 251 -7.08 5.54 20.40
CA ASN A 251 -6.72 4.33 21.13
C ASN A 251 -5.78 3.39 20.35
N ALA A 252 -5.19 3.82 19.22
CA ALA A 252 -4.22 3.00 18.48
C ALA A 252 -2.98 2.65 19.31
N HIS A 253 -2.60 3.53 20.25
CA HIS A 253 -1.47 3.29 21.14
C HIS A 253 -1.67 2.08 22.05
N GLU A 254 -2.88 1.92 22.59
CA GLU A 254 -3.29 0.78 23.42
C GLU A 254 -3.44 -0.49 22.59
N ASN A 255 -4.08 -0.39 21.42
CA ASN A 255 -4.51 -1.55 20.65
C ASN A 255 -3.48 -2.05 19.62
N VAL A 256 -2.50 -1.24 19.23
CA VAL A 256 -1.54 -1.59 18.17
C VAL A 256 -0.11 -1.25 18.60
N TYR A 257 0.15 -0.01 19.01
CA TYR A 257 1.54 0.48 19.10
C TYR A 257 2.32 -0.16 20.24
N ASN A 258 1.69 -0.49 21.36
CA ASN A 258 2.37 -1.17 22.46
C ASN A 258 2.93 -2.54 22.03
N ASP A 259 2.13 -3.36 21.33
CA ASP A 259 2.58 -4.65 20.82
C ASP A 259 3.63 -4.48 19.71
N LEU A 260 3.43 -3.49 18.82
CA LEU A 260 4.40 -3.16 17.78
C LEU A 260 5.78 -2.82 18.37
N ILE A 261 5.80 -1.98 19.41
CA ILE A 261 7.03 -1.61 20.13
C ILE A 261 7.64 -2.85 20.80
N GLN A 262 6.83 -3.74 21.38
CA GLN A 262 7.32 -4.98 21.97
C GLN A 262 8.00 -5.87 20.92
N GLN A 263 7.39 -6.03 19.74
CA GLN A 263 7.97 -6.79 18.63
C GLN A 263 9.26 -6.15 18.12
N ILE A 264 9.29 -4.81 17.97
CA ILE A 264 10.52 -4.09 17.59
C ILE A 264 11.64 -4.36 18.60
N ARG A 265 11.37 -4.21 19.91
CA ARG A 265 12.36 -4.49 20.97
C ARG A 265 12.83 -5.93 20.98
N GLN A 266 11.97 -6.88 20.64
CA GLN A 266 12.32 -8.30 20.58
C GLN A 266 13.37 -8.60 19.49
N TYR A 267 13.37 -7.85 18.39
CA TYR A 267 14.23 -8.11 17.24
C TYR A 267 15.24 -7.00 16.93
N GLU A 268 15.23 -5.90 17.66
CA GLU A 268 16.19 -4.80 17.50
C GLU A 268 17.64 -5.32 17.59
N GLY A 269 18.46 -4.96 16.59
CA GLY A 269 19.87 -5.36 16.52
C GLY A 269 20.11 -6.85 16.24
N ARG A 270 19.07 -7.63 15.96
CA ARG A 270 19.19 -9.06 15.59
C ARG A 270 19.24 -9.21 14.07
N GLY A 271 20.36 -9.72 13.56
CA GLY A 271 20.49 -10.14 12.16
C GLY A 271 19.77 -11.47 11.85
N TYR A 272 20.04 -12.00 10.66
CA TYR A 272 19.59 -13.30 10.18
C TYR A 272 20.77 -14.21 9.90
#